data_AF-A0A422ZT88-F1
#
_entry.id   AF-A0A422ZT88-F1
#
_cell.length_a   1.000
_cell.length_b   1.000
_cell.length_c   1.000
_cell.angle_alpha   90.00
_cell.angle_beta   90.00
_cell.angle_gamma   90.00
#
_symmetry.space_group_name_H-M   'P 1'
#
loop_
_entity.id
_entity.type
_entity.pdbx_description
1 polymer ?
#
loop_
_entity_poly.entity_id
_entity_poly.type
_entity_poly.pdbx_seq_one_letter_code
_entity_poly.pdbx_strand_id
1 'polypeptide(L)'
;MKNNANNLARIGIKLLMEGVFSDEISIREFNEVARKAISDAQREKAKKPRSPYYSEVIEVIKLTWEKYPCGAKTALLDALAAHYHGKVSRNALDNWISLSGLRPPKPEKYTRLELVFPQ
;
A
#
# COMPACT_ATOMS: atom_id res chain seq x y z
N MET A 1 -3.51 22.26 55.64
CA MET A 1 -3.52 23.33 54.60
C MET A 1 -2.32 23.32 53.65
N LYS A 2 -1.11 22.88 54.05
CA LYS A 2 0.11 22.87 53.20
C LYS A 2 -0.01 22.11 51.86
N ASN A 3 -0.74 20.99 51.81
CA ASN A 3 -0.88 20.19 50.58
C ASN A 3 -1.67 20.89 49.46
N ASN A 4 -2.61 21.77 49.81
CA ASN A 4 -3.44 22.45 48.81
C ASN A 4 -2.66 23.56 48.10
N ALA A 5 -1.84 24.31 48.85
CA ALA A 5 -0.95 25.32 48.29
C ALA A 5 0.13 24.71 47.37
N ASN A 6 0.69 23.56 47.76
CA ASN A 6 1.66 22.84 46.94
C ASN A 6 1.05 22.30 45.64
N ASN A 7 -0.18 21.79 45.68
CA ASN A 7 -0.90 21.38 44.48
C ASN A 7 -1.20 22.57 43.56
N LEU A 8 -1.62 23.71 44.11
CA LEU A 8 -1.89 24.91 43.33
C LEU A 8 -0.63 25.44 42.64
N ALA A 9 0.51 25.49 43.37
CA ALA A 9 1.79 25.89 42.80
C ALA A 9 2.25 24.94 41.68
N ARG A 10 2.08 23.63 41.87
CA ARG A 10 2.41 22.63 40.84
C ARG A 10 1.55 22.80 39.58
N ILE A 11 0.25 23.08 39.73
CA ILE A 11 -0.66 23.31 38.61
C ILE A 11 -0.28 24.61 37.87
N GLY A 12 0.01 25.68 38.61
CA GLY A 12 0.45 26.96 38.02
C GLY A 12 1.76 26.84 37.25
N ILE A 13 2.76 26.13 37.78
CA ILE A 13 4.01 25.85 37.08
C ILE A 13 3.77 25.02 35.82
N LYS A 14 2.91 24.00 35.90
CA LYS A 14 2.57 23.16 34.74
C LYS A 14 1.95 23.98 33.61
N LEU A 15 0.97 24.83 33.92
CA LEU A 15 0.31 25.70 32.94
C LEU A 15 1.28 26.72 32.32
N LEU A 16 2.20 27.28 33.12
CA LEU A 16 3.24 28.17 32.62
C LEU A 16 4.21 27.45 31.67
N MET A 17 4.64 26.24 32.02
CA MET A 17 5.53 25.45 31.15
C MET A 17 4.81 25.06 29.85
N GLU A 18 3.55 24.64 29.93
CA GLU A 18 2.73 24.33 28.74
C GLU A 18 2.53 25.56 27.84
N GLY A 19 2.36 26.75 28.42
CA GLY A 19 2.26 28.01 27.66
C GLY A 19 3.58 28.44 27.02
N VAL A 20 4.67 28.44 27.79
CA VAL A 20 6.01 28.88 27.32
C VAL A 20 6.56 27.95 26.24
N PHE A 21 6.35 26.64 26.37
CA PHE A 21 6.85 25.65 25.44
C PHE A 21 5.79 25.14 24.45
N SER A 22 4.64 25.83 24.35
CA SER A 22 3.54 25.43 23.46
C SER A 22 4.00 25.26 22.01
N ASP A 23 4.78 26.21 21.50
CA ASP A 23 5.34 26.16 20.14
C ASP A 23 6.34 25.00 19.99
N GLU A 24 7.21 24.76 20.97
CA GLU A 24 8.19 23.67 20.92
C GLU A 24 7.53 22.28 21.02
N ILE A 25 6.49 22.15 21.84
CA ILE A 25 5.67 20.93 21.96
C ILE A 25 4.95 20.68 20.63
N SER A 26 4.34 21.72 20.05
CA SER A 26 3.67 21.63 18.75
C SER A 26 4.63 21.24 17.62
N ILE A 27 5.84 21.81 17.59
CA ILE A 27 6.87 21.45 16.61
C ILE A 27 7.34 20.00 16.79
N ARG A 28 7.45 19.51 18.03
CA ARG A 28 7.81 18.10 18.31
C ARG A 28 6.73 17.13 17.84
N GLU A 29 5.47 17.41 18.16
CA GLU A 29 4.33 16.62 17.72
C GLU A 29 4.23 16.59 16.19
N PHE A 30 4.38 17.75 15.55
CA PHE A 30 4.40 17.86 14.08
C PHE A 30 5.55 17.04 13.48
N ASN A 31 6.76 17.14 14.04
CA ASN A 31 7.92 16.37 13.58
C ASN A 31 7.73 14.86 13.76
N GLU A 32 7.08 14.42 14.83
CA GLU A 32 6.78 13.01 15.07
C GLU A 32 5.78 12.47 14.05
N VAL A 33 4.70 13.24 13.78
CA VAL A 33 3.74 12.91 12.71
C VAL A 33 4.41 12.89 11.34
N ALA A 34 5.24 13.87 11.02
CA ALA A 34 5.97 13.94 9.76
C ALA A 34 6.94 12.75 9.61
N ARG A 35 7.70 12.41 10.65
CA ARG A 35 8.59 11.23 10.65
C ARG A 35 7.83 9.94 10.45
N LYS A 36 6.67 9.79 11.11
CA LYS A 36 5.81 8.62 10.95
C LYS A 36 5.29 8.50 9.52
N ALA A 37 4.79 9.59 8.95
CA ALA A 37 4.33 9.63 7.56
C ALA A 37 5.46 9.32 6.56
N ILE A 38 6.67 9.85 6.78
CA ILE A 38 7.85 9.57 5.95
C ILE A 38 8.25 8.10 6.08
N SER A 39 8.29 7.57 7.31
CA SER A 39 8.62 6.16 7.59
C SER A 39 7.60 5.22 6.93
N ASP A 40 6.32 5.52 7.01
CA ASP A 40 5.26 4.71 6.38
C ASP A 40 5.38 4.77 4.84
N ALA A 41 5.62 5.95 4.26
CA ALA A 41 5.88 6.08 2.83
C ALA A 41 7.15 5.34 2.38
N GLN A 42 8.22 5.36 3.17
CA GLN A 42 9.44 4.60 2.92
C GLN A 42 9.21 3.10 3.05
N ARG A 43 8.41 2.67 4.02
CA ARG A 43 8.04 1.26 4.22
C ARG A 43 7.21 0.74 3.05
N GLU A 44 6.26 1.52 2.56
CA GLU A 44 5.50 1.20 1.35
C GLU A 44 6.39 1.15 0.10
N LYS A 45 7.37 2.05 -0.03
CA LYS A 45 8.37 2.00 -1.10
C LYS A 45 9.29 0.78 -0.98
N ALA A 46 9.72 0.42 0.23
CA ALA A 46 10.59 -0.71 0.50
C ALA A 46 9.91 -2.08 0.31
N LYS A 47 8.58 -2.14 0.47
CA LYS A 47 7.77 -3.33 0.16
C LYS A 47 7.67 -3.61 -1.34
N LYS A 48 7.94 -2.62 -2.20
CA LYS A 48 7.88 -2.82 -3.64
C LYS A 48 9.05 -3.69 -4.10
N PRO A 49 8.83 -4.66 -4.99
CA PRO A 49 9.89 -5.43 -5.62
C PRO A 49 10.90 -4.48 -6.27
N ARG A 50 12.20 -4.65 -5.96
CA ARG A 50 13.31 -3.82 -6.49
C ARG A 50 13.56 -4.02 -7.99
N SER A 51 12.63 -4.63 -8.71
CA SER A 51 12.79 -4.87 -10.14
C SER A 51 12.53 -3.58 -10.92
N PRO A 52 13.42 -3.19 -11.84
CA PRO A 52 13.21 -2.01 -12.69
C PRO A 52 11.96 -2.14 -13.57
N TYR A 53 11.51 -3.36 -13.84
CA TYR A 53 10.32 -3.65 -14.64
C TYR A 53 9.02 -3.68 -13.84
N TYR A 54 9.08 -3.54 -12.51
CA TYR A 54 7.89 -3.65 -11.65
C TYR A 54 6.82 -2.59 -11.99
N SER A 55 7.23 -1.33 -12.15
CA SER A 55 6.30 -0.23 -12.45
C SER A 55 5.64 -0.41 -13.82
N GLU A 56 6.44 -0.73 -14.84
CA GLU A 56 5.97 -0.95 -16.21
C GLU A 56 5.00 -2.13 -16.28
N VAL A 57 5.35 -3.27 -15.66
CA VAL A 57 4.49 -4.45 -15.63
C VAL A 57 3.16 -4.17 -14.93
N ILE A 58 3.19 -3.48 -13.78
CA ILE A 58 1.96 -3.12 -13.06
C ILE A 58 1.06 -2.19 -13.88
N GLU A 59 1.65 -1.25 -14.62
CA GLU A 59 0.90 -0.34 -15.51
C GLU A 59 0.26 -1.10 -16.67
N VAL A 60 1.00 -2.01 -17.31
CA VAL A 60 0.47 -2.90 -18.35
C VAL A 60 -0.68 -3.76 -17.80
N ILE A 61 -0.53 -4.30 -16.58
CA ILE A 61 -1.59 -5.08 -15.91
C ILE A 61 -2.86 -4.23 -15.73
N LYS A 62 -2.73 -2.99 -15.25
CA LYS A 62 -3.87 -2.08 -15.06
C LYS A 62 -4.59 -1.78 -16.37
N LEU A 63 -3.85 -1.37 -17.40
CA LEU A 63 -4.40 -1.09 -18.73
C LEU A 63 -5.09 -2.32 -19.33
N THR A 64 -4.51 -3.50 -19.12
CA THR A 64 -5.09 -4.75 -19.63
C THR A 64 -6.40 -5.09 -18.90
N TRP A 65 -6.48 -4.85 -17.59
CA TRP A 65 -7.71 -5.05 -16.82
C TRP A 65 -8.78 -4.00 -17.11
N GLU A 66 -8.41 -2.77 -17.44
CA GLU A 66 -9.36 -1.75 -17.88
C GLU A 66 -10.01 -2.14 -19.23
N LYS A 67 -9.21 -2.69 -20.15
CA LYS A 67 -9.68 -3.14 -21.46
C LYS A 67 -10.44 -4.47 -21.41
N TYR A 68 -10.00 -5.38 -20.55
CA TYR A 68 -10.54 -6.74 -20.42
C TYR A 68 -10.84 -7.07 -18.94
N PRO A 69 -11.89 -6.49 -18.34
CA PRO A 69 -12.18 -6.63 -16.92
C PRO A 69 -12.46 -8.08 -16.47
N CYS A 70 -12.88 -8.96 -17.39
CA CYS A 70 -13.13 -10.38 -17.14
C CYS A 70 -12.04 -11.31 -17.70
N GLY A 71 -10.86 -10.79 -18.04
CA GLY A 71 -9.78 -11.60 -18.61
C GLY A 71 -9.26 -12.65 -17.63
N ALA A 72 -8.86 -13.82 -18.13
CA ALA A 72 -8.28 -14.87 -17.31
C ALA A 72 -6.89 -14.45 -16.79
N LYS A 73 -6.68 -14.51 -15.47
CA LYS A 73 -5.39 -14.22 -14.82
C LYS A 73 -4.23 -15.03 -15.44
N THR A 74 -4.49 -16.30 -15.77
CA THR A 74 -3.50 -17.20 -16.38
C THR A 74 -3.10 -16.73 -17.78
N ALA A 75 -4.06 -16.35 -18.62
CA ALA A 75 -3.79 -15.84 -19.96
C ALA A 75 -2.99 -14.53 -19.93
N LEU A 76 -3.30 -13.62 -18.99
CA LEU A 76 -2.50 -12.41 -18.78
C LEU A 76 -1.06 -12.74 -18.35
N LEU A 77 -0.90 -13.67 -17.41
CA LEU A 77 0.41 -14.13 -16.96
C LEU A 77 1.23 -14.76 -18.08
N ASP A 78 0.60 -15.56 -18.95
CA ASP A 78 1.24 -16.17 -20.10
C ASP A 78 1.72 -15.10 -21.10
N ALA A 79 0.86 -14.12 -21.41
CA ALA A 79 1.20 -13.01 -22.29
C ALA A 79 2.35 -12.15 -21.72
N LEU A 80 2.29 -11.84 -20.42
CA LEU A 80 3.36 -11.10 -19.74
C LEU A 80 4.67 -11.90 -19.70
N ALA A 81 4.61 -13.19 -19.41
CA ALA A 81 5.79 -14.05 -19.39
C ALA A 81 6.44 -14.17 -20.79
N ALA A 82 5.64 -14.19 -21.85
CA ALA A 82 6.13 -14.16 -23.23
C ALA A 82 6.77 -12.81 -23.58
N HIS A 83 6.12 -11.69 -23.23
CA HIS A 83 6.60 -10.34 -23.53
C HIS A 83 7.87 -9.96 -22.75
N TYR A 84 7.95 -10.38 -21.48
CA TYR A 84 9.09 -10.12 -20.58
C TYR A 84 10.02 -11.32 -20.43
N HIS A 85 10.03 -12.22 -21.42
CA HIS A 85 10.85 -13.42 -21.40
C HIS A 85 12.33 -13.08 -21.16
N GLY A 86 12.94 -13.73 -20.17
CA GLY A 86 14.33 -13.49 -19.76
C GLY A 86 14.57 -12.24 -18.89
N LYS A 87 13.59 -11.34 -18.76
CA LYS A 87 13.67 -10.14 -17.90
C LYS A 87 12.99 -10.36 -16.55
N VAL A 88 11.84 -11.02 -16.55
CA VAL A 88 11.04 -11.27 -15.34
C VAL A 88 10.53 -12.71 -15.38
N SER A 89 10.65 -13.42 -14.25
CA SER A 89 10.13 -14.78 -14.14
C SER A 89 8.61 -14.78 -13.97
N ARG A 90 7.96 -15.84 -14.47
CA ARG A 90 6.51 -16.05 -14.31
C ARG A 90 6.07 -15.98 -12.84
N ASN A 91 6.86 -16.53 -11.92
CA ASN A 91 6.58 -16.47 -10.48
C ASN A 91 6.68 -15.04 -9.92
N ALA A 92 7.61 -14.22 -10.41
CA ALA A 92 7.69 -12.83 -9.99
C ALA A 92 6.45 -12.06 -10.45
N LEU A 93 6.01 -12.27 -11.70
CA LEU A 93 4.78 -11.67 -12.23
C LEU A 93 3.55 -12.08 -11.42
N ASP A 94 3.40 -13.36 -11.08
CA ASP A 94 2.27 -13.85 -10.28
C ASP A 94 2.27 -13.27 -8.85
N ASN A 95 3.45 -13.17 -8.24
CA ASN A 95 3.61 -12.49 -6.95
C ASN A 95 3.25 -11.01 -7.04
N TRP A 96 3.64 -10.31 -8.10
CA TRP A 96 3.34 -8.88 -8.26
C TRP A 96 1.84 -8.64 -8.44
N ILE A 97 1.14 -9.46 -9.22
CA ILE A 97 -0.32 -9.42 -9.35
C ILE A 97 -0.98 -9.69 -7.98
N SER A 98 -0.48 -10.68 -7.24
CA SER A 98 -1.05 -11.03 -5.94
C SER A 98 -0.81 -9.95 -4.86
N LEU A 99 0.38 -9.35 -4.82
CA LEU A 99 0.76 -8.30 -3.87
C LEU A 99 0.08 -6.95 -4.18
N SER A 100 -0.13 -6.64 -5.46
CA SER A 100 -0.77 -5.40 -5.88
C SER A 100 -2.29 -5.38 -5.64
N GLY A 101 -2.90 -6.53 -5.32
CA GLY A 101 -4.35 -6.64 -5.18
C GLY A 101 -5.13 -6.42 -6.49
N LEU A 102 -4.42 -6.27 -7.62
CA LEU A 102 -4.98 -6.09 -8.96
C LEU A 102 -5.50 -7.43 -9.50
N ARG A 103 -6.51 -7.98 -8.83
CA ARG A 103 -7.26 -9.12 -9.34
C ARG A 103 -8.41 -8.61 -10.21
N PRO A 104 -8.73 -9.27 -11.34
CA PRO A 104 -9.89 -8.90 -12.12
C PRO A 104 -11.14 -8.94 -11.23
N PRO A 105 -12.05 -7.97 -11.35
CA PRO A 105 -13.32 -8.00 -10.64
C PRO A 105 -14.02 -9.34 -10.93
N LYS A 106 -14.60 -9.97 -9.90
CA LYS A 106 -15.37 -11.19 -10.11
C LYS A 106 -16.48 -10.88 -11.12
N PRO A 107 -16.63 -11.67 -12.20
CA PRO A 107 -17.71 -11.45 -13.14
C PRO A 107 -19.05 -11.56 -12.41
N GLU A 108 -20.00 -10.66 -12.70
CA GLU A 108 -21.36 -10.69 -12.12
C GLU A 108 -22.07 -12.02 -12.38
N LYS A 109 -21.73 -12.69 -13.48
CA LYS A 109 -22.19 -14.04 -13.80
C LYS A 109 -21.02 -14.89 -14.26
N TYR A 110 -20.75 -15.98 -13.53
CA TYR A 110 -19.98 -17.09 -14.06
C TYR A 110 -20.88 -17.86 -15.03
N THR A 111 -20.64 -17.73 -16.34
CA THR A 111 -21.29 -18.59 -17.33
C THR A 111 -20.81 -20.01 -17.09
N ARG A 112 -21.73 -20.95 -16.85
CA ARG A 112 -21.39 -22.36 -16.67
C ARG A 112 -20.77 -22.88 -17.97
N LEU A 113 -19.58 -23.46 -17.87
CA LEU A 113 -18.96 -24.19 -18.96
C LEU A 113 -19.58 -25.58 -19.01
N GLU A 114 -20.24 -25.92 -20.11
CA GLU A 114 -20.63 -27.29 -20.43
C GLU A 114 -19.52 -27.93 -21.28
N LEU A 115 -19.01 -29.07 -20.82
CA LEU A 115 -18.04 -29.85 -21.56
C LEU A 115 -18.76 -30.56 -22.72
N VAL A 116 -18.48 -30.12 -23.95
CA VAL A 116 -18.94 -30.77 -25.17
C VAL A 116 -17.87 -31.76 -25.62
N PHE A 117 -18.25 -33.02 -25.75
CA PHE A 117 -17.40 -34.08 -26.31
C PHE A 117 -17.76 -34.30 -27.79
N PRO A 118 -16.79 -34.62 -28.66
CA PRO A 118 -17.08 -34.96 -30.05
C PRO A 118 -17.94 -36.23 -30.14
N GLN A 119 -18.92 -36.23 -31.06
CA GLN A 119 -19.67 -37.43 -31.45
C GLN A 119 -18.90 -38.25 -32.48
#